data_AF-A0A093Y9Z7-F1
#
_entry.id   AF-A0A093Y9Z7-F1
#
_cell.length_a   1.000
_cell.length_b   1.000
_cell.length_c   1.000
_cell.angle_alpha   90.00
_cell.angle_beta   90.00
_cell.angle_gamma   90.00
#
_symmetry.space_group_name_H-M   'P 1'
#
loop_
_entity.id
_entity.type
_entity.pdbx_description
1 polymer ?
#
loop_
_entity_poly.entity_id
_entity_poly.type
_entity_poly.pdbx_seq_one_letter_code
_entity_poly.pdbx_strand_id
1 'polypeptide(L)'
;MSVSRPARCVLSTASSIAKARPVIQCRDFSTTQSVLGRRRPRFASVKAEDMGLVSQTPTGQGLKSYTKKDEQNLSKRYTPDQMRVIAAGEEAIDLEDIRSQGVIRNDPYAFKYLDDFSVLRPTLDKIPKAPSTVPKGARWLDETERFDQVNEWLGKMTEEKELQGLTEDNAVPITRLDLQKFIDETPSMTGGGKFGSDVLAPALPKVPSMQGMYQNSTLIDSRDPTGIYDKVRKQTGMTLKEILSLRTKKIVSRRVVNMTRLGRVMSYYTLSIAGNGKGMLGIGEGKAAEMVDSLSQSRMAAIKNMKPIPRYEDRTIFGDVEAKVSAVRVQLMSRPPGFGLRCQYLIFEMCRAAGITDIAARVPWARNKMNTAKATYQALMSQRIPDEVARGLGKKLVDVRKVYYGGEQQLPMSRRAEEEVERIEKKLAKTGIADV
;
A
#
# COMPACT_ATOMS: atom_id res chain seq x y z
N MET A 1 43.01 49.80 3.23
CA MET A 1 42.35 50.21 4.48
C MET A 1 41.15 49.30 4.69
N SER A 2 41.33 48.28 5.53
CA SER A 2 40.42 47.14 5.68
C SER A 2 39.10 47.51 6.36
N VAL A 3 38.00 47.24 5.67
CA VAL A 3 36.63 47.33 6.21
C VAL A 3 36.24 45.94 6.70
N SER A 4 36.41 45.67 7.99
CA SER A 4 35.85 44.49 8.64
C SER A 4 35.13 44.89 9.93
N ARG A 5 33.80 44.92 9.87
CA ARG A 5 32.95 44.88 11.07
C ARG A 5 32.75 43.41 11.44
N PRO A 6 32.98 42.98 12.70
CA PRO A 6 32.63 41.63 13.10
C PRO A 6 31.10 41.49 13.18
N ALA A 7 30.57 40.43 12.57
CA ALA A 7 29.16 40.09 12.60
C ALA A 7 28.71 39.78 14.03
N ARG A 8 27.62 40.40 14.49
CA ARG A 8 26.95 40.03 15.75
C ARG A 8 26.20 38.72 15.53
N CYS A 9 26.54 37.68 16.30
CA CYS A 9 25.78 36.43 16.35
C CYS A 9 24.35 36.68 16.84
N VAL A 10 23.36 36.27 16.04
CA VAL A 10 21.91 36.42 16.34
C VAL A 10 21.42 35.38 17.38
N LEU A 11 22.27 34.43 17.77
CA LEU A 11 21.92 33.31 18.67
C LEU A 11 22.46 33.41 20.10
N SER A 12 23.11 34.51 20.48
CA SER A 12 23.54 34.74 21.86
C SER A 12 22.63 35.75 22.56
N THR A 13 21.49 35.29 23.09
CA THR A 13 20.78 36.02 24.15
C THR A 13 21.49 35.77 25.49
N ALA A 14 22.74 36.23 25.60
CA ALA A 14 23.37 36.33 26.91
C ALA A 14 22.64 37.44 27.66
N SER A 15 21.78 37.05 28.61
CA SER A 15 21.24 37.96 29.61
C SER A 15 22.42 38.72 30.23
N SER A 16 22.32 40.04 30.29
CA SER A 16 23.35 40.87 30.90
C SER A 16 23.54 40.42 32.34
N ILE A 17 24.65 39.76 32.65
CA ILE A 17 25.09 39.57 34.02
C ILE A 17 25.22 40.97 34.60
N ALA A 18 24.35 41.30 35.56
CA ALA A 18 24.40 42.57 36.26
C ALA A 18 25.82 42.75 36.81
N LYS A 19 26.49 43.85 36.43
CA LYS A 19 27.79 44.21 36.99
C LYS A 19 27.63 44.27 38.51
N ALA A 20 28.20 43.30 39.22
CA ALA A 20 28.31 43.36 40.67
C ALA A 20 29.20 44.57 41.00
N ARG A 21 28.59 45.68 41.43
CA ARG A 21 29.34 46.75 42.08
C ARG A 21 29.86 46.17 43.39
N PRO A 22 31.17 46.23 43.68
CA PRO A 22 31.63 45.91 45.02
C PRO A 22 30.97 46.91 45.97
N VAL A 23 30.20 46.40 46.93
CA VAL A 23 29.69 47.22 48.03
C VAL A 23 30.89 47.53 48.90
N ILE A 24 31.38 48.77 48.83
CA ILE A 24 32.40 49.26 49.77
C ILE A 24 31.70 49.33 51.12
N GLN A 25 31.98 48.38 52.00
CA GLN A 25 31.59 48.48 53.40
C GLN A 25 32.54 49.46 54.07
N CYS A 26 32.08 50.70 54.28
CA CYS A 26 32.67 51.56 55.29
C CYS A 26 32.55 50.82 56.62
N ARG A 27 33.67 50.60 57.32
CA ARG A 27 33.65 50.02 58.67
C ARG A 27 33.02 51.04 59.61
N ASP A 28 31.77 50.82 59.97
CA ASP A 28 31.14 51.51 61.09
C ASP A 28 31.68 50.88 62.39
N PHE A 29 32.22 51.71 63.28
CA PHE A 29 32.73 51.31 64.60
C PHE A 29 31.61 50.95 65.60
N SER A 30 30.53 50.31 65.13
CA SER A 30 29.45 49.81 65.97
C SER A 30 29.59 48.30 66.18
N THR A 31 29.41 47.83 67.41
CA THR A 31 29.49 46.40 67.79
C THR A 31 28.22 45.61 67.48
N THR A 32 27.19 46.24 66.91
CA THR A 32 25.96 45.57 66.47
C THR A 32 26.20 44.83 65.17
N GLN A 33 25.81 43.54 65.10
CA GLN A 33 25.89 42.74 63.87
C GLN A 33 25.24 43.49 62.72
N SER A 34 25.98 43.67 61.62
CA SER A 34 25.41 44.22 60.39
C SER A 34 24.28 43.31 59.92
N VAL A 35 23.03 43.78 60.02
CA VAL A 35 21.87 43.09 59.46
C VAL A 35 22.17 42.86 57.98
N LEU A 36 22.24 41.59 57.56
CA LEU A 36 22.42 41.22 56.15
C LEU A 36 21.45 42.06 55.32
N GLY A 37 21.99 42.98 54.51
CA GLY A 37 21.16 43.88 53.71
C GLY A 37 20.12 43.08 52.93
N ARG A 38 18.85 43.50 52.99
CA ARG A 38 17.74 42.82 52.32
C ARG A 38 18.13 42.52 50.88
N ARG A 39 18.40 41.24 50.58
CA ARG A 39 18.73 40.82 49.22
C ARG A 39 17.55 41.21 48.35
N ARG A 40 17.80 41.95 47.28
CA ARG A 40 16.78 42.19 46.27
C ARG A 40 16.28 40.83 45.79
N PRO A 41 14.96 40.62 45.65
CA PRO A 41 14.44 39.36 45.15
C PRO A 41 15.07 39.05 43.79
N ARG A 42 15.23 37.76 43.50
CA ARG A 42 15.84 37.30 42.24
C ARG A 42 15.04 37.77 41.02
N PHE A 43 13.73 37.91 41.19
CA PHE A 43 12.81 38.38 40.17
C PHE A 43 12.57 39.88 40.32
N ALA A 44 12.32 40.55 39.19
CA ALA A 44 11.97 41.96 39.21
C ALA A 44 10.72 42.16 40.08
N SER A 45 10.81 43.00 41.10
CA SER A 45 9.65 43.39 41.90
C SER A 45 8.74 44.26 41.03
N VAL A 46 7.79 43.63 40.34
CA VAL A 46 6.69 44.33 39.67
C VAL A 46 5.84 44.96 40.77
N LYS A 47 5.40 46.21 40.57
CA LYS A 47 4.60 46.87 41.61
C LYS A 47 3.29 46.12 41.77
N ALA A 48 2.83 45.96 43.01
CA ALA A 48 1.54 45.34 43.31
C ALA A 48 0.38 46.05 42.59
N GLU A 49 0.54 47.34 42.27
CA GLU A 49 -0.40 48.15 41.48
C GLU A 49 -0.57 47.61 40.05
N ASP A 50 0.54 47.31 39.38
CA ASP A 50 0.57 46.81 38.00
C ASP A 50 -0.05 45.40 37.89
N MET A 51 0.01 44.63 38.99
CA MET A 51 -0.60 43.31 39.13
C MET A 51 -2.05 43.37 39.66
N GLY A 52 -2.59 44.56 39.96
CA GLY A 52 -3.95 44.75 40.49
C GLY A 52 -4.16 44.26 41.92
N LEU A 53 -3.10 44.13 42.72
CA LEU A 53 -3.09 43.53 44.07
C LEU A 53 -3.21 44.55 45.23
N VAL A 54 -3.35 45.85 44.93
CA VAL A 54 -3.28 46.93 45.95
C VAL A 54 -4.61 47.21 46.66
N SER A 55 -5.75 46.94 46.03
CA SER A 55 -7.04 47.00 46.70
C SER A 55 -7.33 45.65 47.36
N GLN A 56 -7.22 45.59 48.70
CA GLN A 56 -7.59 44.43 49.49
C GLN A 56 -9.10 44.17 49.46
N THR A 57 -9.57 43.54 48.38
CA THR A 57 -10.63 42.54 48.38
C THR A 57 -10.39 41.68 47.13
N PRO A 58 -9.99 40.41 47.25
CA PRO A 58 -9.74 39.56 46.09
C PRO A 58 -11.07 39.16 45.43
N THR A 59 -11.66 40.06 44.65
CA THR A 59 -12.78 39.78 43.76
C THR A 59 -12.24 39.09 42.51
N GLY A 60 -11.95 37.80 42.67
CA GLY A 60 -11.44 36.90 41.65
C GLY A 60 -10.82 35.70 42.35
N GLN A 61 -11.39 34.52 42.16
CA GLN A 61 -11.05 33.29 42.88
C GLN A 61 -9.54 32.98 42.82
N GLY A 62 -8.77 33.45 43.80
CA GLY A 62 -7.39 33.02 43.97
C GLY A 62 -7.33 31.53 44.26
N LEU A 63 -6.23 30.88 43.88
CA LEU A 63 -5.97 29.47 44.23
C LEU A 63 -6.14 29.28 45.75
N LYS A 64 -6.95 28.29 46.12
CA LYS A 64 -7.26 27.89 47.50
C LYS A 64 -6.64 26.52 47.77
N SER A 65 -6.19 26.29 48.99
CA SER A 65 -5.80 24.96 49.46
C SER A 65 -7.02 24.02 49.49
N TYR A 66 -6.79 22.72 49.39
CA TYR A 66 -7.88 21.76 49.56
C TYR A 66 -8.54 21.89 50.93
N THR A 67 -9.85 21.66 50.95
CA THR A 67 -10.59 21.49 52.20
C THR A 67 -10.61 20.02 52.60
N LYS A 68 -10.87 19.72 53.88
CA LYS A 68 -11.06 18.34 54.37
C LYS A 68 -12.12 17.57 53.57
N LYS A 69 -13.12 18.27 53.02
CA LYS A 69 -14.14 17.68 52.15
C LYS A 69 -13.58 17.30 50.78
N ASP A 70 -12.68 18.12 50.25
CA ASP A 70 -12.01 17.86 48.98
C ASP A 70 -11.04 16.68 49.10
N GLU A 71 -10.29 16.60 50.21
CA GLU A 71 -9.45 15.44 50.55
C GLU A 71 -10.27 14.14 50.63
N GLN A 72 -11.45 14.17 51.26
CA GLN A 72 -12.39 13.04 51.30
C GLN A 72 -12.94 12.64 49.93
N ASN A 73 -13.00 13.57 48.97
CA ASN A 73 -13.43 13.28 47.61
C ASN A 73 -12.27 12.74 46.76
N LEU A 74 -11.06 13.26 46.96
CA LEU A 74 -9.84 12.79 46.31
C LEU A 74 -9.50 11.36 46.75
N SER A 75 -9.65 11.04 48.04
CA SER A 75 -9.39 9.69 48.56
C SER A 75 -10.35 8.61 48.02
N LYS A 76 -11.50 9.00 47.46
CA LYS A 76 -12.39 8.08 46.74
C LYS A 76 -11.89 7.75 45.33
N ARG A 77 -11.02 8.58 44.75
CA ARG A 77 -10.54 8.47 43.37
C ARG A 77 -9.11 7.95 43.27
N TYR A 78 -8.24 8.37 44.18
CA TYR A 78 -6.80 8.09 44.15
C TYR A 78 -6.40 7.06 45.20
N THR A 79 -5.30 6.36 44.93
CA THR A 79 -4.74 5.38 45.87
C THR A 79 -4.12 6.08 47.09
N PRO A 80 -3.95 5.38 48.23
CA PRO A 80 -3.30 5.96 49.41
C PRO A 80 -1.90 6.52 49.13
N ASP A 81 -1.13 5.84 48.27
CA ASP A 81 0.21 6.30 47.87
C ASP A 81 0.15 7.58 47.03
N GLN A 82 -0.81 7.67 46.11
CA GLN A 82 -1.05 8.89 45.32
C GLN A 82 -1.51 10.05 46.21
N MET A 83 -2.37 9.78 47.19
CA MET A 83 -2.82 10.78 48.17
C MET A 83 -1.66 11.33 49.02
N ARG A 84 -0.71 10.47 49.40
CA ARG A 84 0.51 10.91 50.09
C ARG A 84 1.34 11.86 49.22
N VAL A 85 1.46 11.58 47.92
CA VAL A 85 2.18 12.45 46.97
C VAL A 85 1.46 13.78 46.77
N ILE A 86 0.13 13.77 46.66
CA ILE A 86 -0.68 14.99 46.55
C ILE A 86 -0.49 15.89 47.77
N ALA A 87 -0.58 15.31 48.98
CA ALA A 87 -0.37 16.05 50.23
C ALA A 87 1.04 16.64 50.32
N ALA A 88 2.07 15.87 49.97
CA ALA A 88 3.44 16.37 49.90
C ALA A 88 3.62 17.48 48.85
N GLY A 89 2.89 17.43 47.74
CA GLY A 89 2.90 18.46 46.70
C GLY A 89 2.26 19.77 47.14
N GLU A 90 1.14 19.71 47.89
CA GLU A 90 0.52 20.90 48.48
C GLU A 90 1.40 21.53 49.56
N GLU A 91 2.08 20.72 50.38
CA GLU A 91 3.00 21.21 51.40
C GLU A 91 4.25 21.87 50.78
N ALA A 92 4.72 21.37 49.62
CA ALA A 92 5.93 21.86 48.98
C ALA A 92 5.72 23.10 48.09
N ILE A 93 4.50 23.37 47.61
CA ILE A 93 4.22 24.44 46.64
C ILE A 93 3.41 25.57 47.29
N ASP A 94 4.08 26.71 47.54
CA ASP A 94 3.46 27.89 48.14
C ASP A 94 2.57 28.67 47.15
N LEU A 95 1.36 29.03 47.59
CA LEU A 95 0.39 29.77 46.78
C LEU A 95 0.83 31.21 46.47
N GLU A 96 1.64 31.82 47.34
CA GLU A 96 2.17 33.18 47.14
C GLU A 96 3.21 33.21 46.01
N ASP A 97 4.00 32.15 45.86
CA ASP A 97 4.97 32.01 44.78
C ASP A 97 4.26 31.89 43.42
N ILE A 98 3.17 31.11 43.35
CA ILE A 98 2.35 31.03 42.13
C ILE A 98 1.72 32.39 41.80
N ARG A 99 1.24 33.14 42.81
CA ARG A 99 0.63 34.47 42.59
C ARG A 99 1.63 35.51 42.12
N SER A 100 2.85 35.47 42.65
CA SER A 100 3.88 36.49 42.35
C SER A 100 4.67 36.20 41.07
N GLN A 101 4.89 34.92 40.74
CA GLN A 101 5.80 34.51 39.66
C GLN A 101 5.20 33.47 38.69
N GLY A 102 3.99 32.97 38.94
CA GLY A 102 3.36 31.94 38.11
C GLY A 102 3.07 32.44 36.69
N VAL A 103 3.51 31.66 35.70
CA VAL A 103 3.28 31.93 34.28
C VAL A 103 2.68 30.69 33.63
N ILE A 104 1.73 30.90 32.70
CA ILE A 104 1.19 29.80 31.89
C ILE A 104 2.28 29.28 30.96
N ARG A 105 2.54 27.98 31.03
CA ARG A 105 3.58 27.31 30.26
C ARG A 105 3.17 27.20 28.78
N ASN A 106 3.95 27.82 27.89
CA ASN A 106 3.70 27.89 26.44
C ASN A 106 4.89 27.35 25.59
N ASP A 107 5.76 26.54 26.16
CA ASP A 107 6.90 25.95 25.43
C ASP A 107 6.48 24.74 24.58
N PRO A 108 7.30 24.31 23.60
CA PRO A 108 6.97 23.16 22.73
C PRO A 108 6.81 21.83 23.47
N TYR A 109 7.32 21.74 24.71
CA TYR A 109 7.25 20.55 25.56
C TYR A 109 6.09 20.57 26.56
N ALA A 110 5.29 21.66 26.60
CA ALA A 110 4.06 21.68 27.36
C ALA A 110 3.08 20.61 26.83
N PHE A 111 2.43 19.89 27.74
CA PHE A 111 1.34 19.00 27.36
C PHE A 111 0.19 19.80 26.76
N LYS A 112 -0.31 19.36 25.61
CA LYS A 112 -1.42 20.01 24.88
C LYS A 112 -2.80 19.58 25.39
N TYR A 113 -2.82 18.61 26.29
CA TYR A 113 -4.01 18.06 26.92
C TYR A 113 -3.76 17.99 28.43
N LEU A 114 -4.85 18.03 29.19
CA LEU A 114 -4.80 17.84 30.63
C LEU A 114 -4.98 16.36 30.95
N ASP A 115 -4.10 15.84 31.79
CA ASP A 115 -4.13 14.46 32.27
C ASP A 115 -3.61 14.42 33.69
N ASP A 116 -4.13 13.50 34.50
CA ASP A 116 -3.65 13.29 35.87
C ASP A 116 -2.53 12.24 35.96
N PHE A 117 -2.25 11.54 34.85
CA PHE A 117 -1.20 10.52 34.72
C PHE A 117 -1.25 9.44 35.81
N SER A 118 -2.44 9.20 36.38
CA SER A 118 -2.65 8.28 37.50
C SER A 118 -2.62 6.81 37.08
N VAL A 119 -3.04 6.53 35.83
CA VAL A 119 -3.14 5.19 35.25
C VAL A 119 -2.32 5.12 33.97
N LEU A 120 -1.61 4.01 33.76
CA LEU A 120 -0.88 3.75 32.52
C LEU A 120 -1.86 3.49 31.37
N ARG A 121 -1.75 4.29 30.31
CA ARG A 121 -2.52 4.14 29.08
C ARG A 121 -1.80 3.18 28.14
N PRO A 122 -2.44 2.08 27.70
CA PRO A 122 -1.78 1.02 26.96
C PRO A 122 -1.17 1.46 25.62
N THR A 123 -1.65 2.54 25.01
CA THR A 123 -1.19 3.04 23.70
C THR A 123 -0.18 4.19 23.80
N LEU A 124 -0.36 5.07 24.79
CA LEU A 124 0.42 6.31 24.90
C LEU A 124 1.65 6.12 25.78
N ASP A 125 1.53 5.30 26.83
CA ASP A 125 2.58 5.11 27.81
C ASP A 125 3.45 3.90 27.47
N LYS A 126 4.65 3.89 28.04
CA LYS A 126 5.56 2.75 27.90
C LYS A 126 5.06 1.58 28.73
N ILE A 127 5.12 0.39 28.15
CA ILE A 127 4.74 -0.85 28.82
C ILE A 127 5.69 -1.05 30.03
N PRO A 128 5.14 -1.31 31.24
CA PRO A 128 5.95 -1.50 32.43
C PRO A 128 6.80 -2.76 32.30
N LYS A 129 8.08 -2.65 32.66
CA LYS A 129 9.01 -3.77 32.62
C LYS A 129 9.00 -4.54 33.94
N ALA A 130 8.28 -5.66 33.99
CA ALA A 130 8.42 -6.62 35.07
C ALA A 130 9.83 -7.24 35.04
N PRO A 131 10.50 -7.46 36.19
CA PRO A 131 11.78 -8.15 36.25
C PRO A 131 11.57 -9.61 35.85
N SER A 132 11.72 -9.89 34.56
CA SER A 132 11.54 -11.23 34.01
C SER A 132 12.90 -11.88 33.81
N THR A 133 13.23 -12.79 34.70
CA THR A 133 14.41 -13.64 34.51
C THR A 133 13.92 -14.95 33.92
N VAL A 134 14.13 -15.15 32.62
CA VAL A 134 14.04 -16.49 32.05
C VAL A 134 15.07 -17.36 32.78
N PRO A 135 14.67 -18.50 33.37
CA PRO A 135 15.61 -19.31 34.14
C PRO A 135 16.78 -19.75 33.26
N LYS A 136 18.00 -19.68 33.80
CA LYS A 136 19.20 -20.15 33.10
C LYS A 136 19.06 -21.65 32.86
N GLY A 137 19.01 -22.08 31.60
CA GLY A 137 18.75 -23.48 31.21
C GLY A 137 17.34 -23.76 30.69
N ALA A 138 16.50 -22.73 30.51
CA ALA A 138 15.21 -22.88 29.84
C ALA A 138 15.39 -23.43 28.41
N ARG A 139 14.63 -24.48 28.09
CA ARG A 139 14.56 -25.13 26.78
C ARG A 139 13.12 -25.14 26.29
N TRP A 140 12.87 -25.43 25.02
CA TRP A 140 11.50 -25.70 24.55
C TRP A 140 10.97 -26.98 25.18
N LEU A 141 9.66 -27.02 25.48
CA LEU A 141 9.01 -28.22 26.01
C LEU A 141 9.07 -29.36 24.99
N ASP A 142 9.26 -30.58 25.50
CA ASP A 142 9.05 -31.79 24.71
C ASP A 142 7.55 -32.09 24.52
N GLU A 143 7.21 -33.00 23.61
CA GLU A 143 5.81 -33.34 23.31
C GLU A 143 5.03 -33.81 24.54
N THR A 144 5.64 -34.61 25.40
CA THR A 144 5.04 -35.10 26.65
C THR A 144 4.82 -33.98 27.66
N GLU A 145 5.85 -33.15 27.89
CA GLU A 145 5.77 -32.02 28.81
C GLU A 145 4.71 -31.01 28.34
N ARG A 146 4.58 -30.83 27.01
CA ARG A 146 3.57 -29.94 26.43
C ARG A 146 2.17 -30.50 26.57
N PHE A 147 2.00 -31.82 26.46
CA PHE A 147 0.73 -32.47 26.74
C PHE A 147 0.32 -32.29 28.21
N ASP A 148 1.28 -32.46 29.13
CA ASP A 148 1.06 -32.24 30.56
C ASP A 148 0.69 -30.78 30.85
N GLN A 149 1.36 -29.82 30.22
CA GLN A 149 1.03 -28.39 30.32
C GLN A 149 -0.40 -28.08 29.86
N VAL A 150 -0.86 -28.71 28.78
CA VAL A 150 -2.24 -28.55 28.29
C VAL A 150 -3.22 -29.15 29.29
N ASN A 151 -2.94 -30.32 29.84
CA ASN A 151 -3.80 -30.97 30.84
C ASN A 151 -3.88 -30.15 32.13
N GLU A 152 -2.76 -29.61 32.62
CA GLU A 152 -2.75 -28.71 33.78
C GLU A 152 -3.55 -27.44 33.53
N TRP A 153 -3.45 -26.87 32.32
CA TRP A 153 -4.25 -25.70 31.94
C TRP A 153 -5.74 -26.04 31.89
N LEU A 154 -6.11 -27.18 31.29
CA LEU A 154 -7.49 -27.65 31.26
C LEU A 154 -8.05 -27.85 32.67
N GLY A 155 -7.28 -28.46 33.58
CA GLY A 155 -7.65 -28.63 34.98
C GLY A 155 -7.86 -27.30 35.72
N LYS A 156 -6.98 -26.32 35.54
CA LYS A 156 -7.15 -24.98 36.11
C LYS A 156 -8.39 -24.28 35.58
N MET A 157 -8.65 -24.40 34.28
CA MET A 157 -9.84 -23.80 33.66
C MET A 157 -11.13 -24.44 34.15
N THR A 158 -11.15 -25.74 34.46
CA THR A 158 -12.31 -26.41 35.05
C THR A 158 -12.53 -25.95 36.50
N GLU A 159 -11.47 -25.88 37.31
CA GLU A 159 -11.54 -25.38 38.69
C GLU A 159 -12.00 -23.91 38.77
N GLU A 160 -11.49 -23.03 37.91
CA GLU A 160 -11.90 -21.62 37.85
C GLU A 160 -13.38 -21.45 37.48
N LYS A 161 -13.91 -22.35 36.63
CA LYS A 161 -15.33 -22.34 36.24
C LYS A 161 -16.24 -22.89 37.33
N GLU A 162 -15.78 -23.88 38.07
CA GLU A 162 -16.49 -24.40 39.26
C GLU A 162 -16.58 -23.33 40.36
N LEU A 163 -15.51 -22.56 40.59
CA LEU A 163 -15.48 -21.43 41.53
C LEU A 163 -16.45 -20.29 41.15
N GLN A 164 -16.79 -20.16 39.86
CA GLN A 164 -17.79 -19.20 39.37
C GLN A 164 -19.25 -19.71 39.49
N GLY A 165 -19.46 -20.89 40.08
CA GLY A 165 -20.78 -21.43 40.40
C GLY A 165 -21.48 -22.11 39.23
N LEU A 166 -20.75 -22.53 38.19
CA LEU A 166 -21.27 -23.29 37.05
C LEU A 166 -21.26 -24.79 37.40
N THR A 167 -22.45 -25.39 37.60
CA THR A 167 -22.61 -26.84 37.82
C THR A 167 -22.42 -27.64 36.52
N GLU A 168 -22.14 -28.95 36.62
CA GLU A 168 -21.86 -29.85 35.48
C GLU A 168 -22.90 -29.76 34.34
N ASP A 169 -24.18 -29.53 34.68
CA ASP A 169 -25.28 -29.39 33.72
C ASP A 169 -25.25 -28.08 32.89
N ASN A 170 -24.50 -27.07 33.33
CA ASN A 170 -24.37 -25.74 32.71
C ASN A 170 -22.92 -25.42 32.27
N ALA A 171 -22.05 -26.42 32.16
CA ALA A 171 -20.64 -26.24 31.83
C ALA A 171 -20.46 -25.56 30.45
N VAL A 172 -19.97 -24.32 30.45
CA VAL A 172 -19.62 -23.62 29.21
C VAL A 172 -18.36 -24.28 28.64
N PRO A 173 -18.39 -24.81 27.40
CA PRO A 173 -17.21 -25.41 26.78
C PRO A 173 -16.05 -24.41 26.71
N ILE A 174 -14.84 -24.92 26.50
CA ILE A 174 -13.66 -24.08 26.28
C ILE A 174 -13.97 -23.08 25.16
N THR A 175 -13.88 -21.78 25.47
CA THR A 175 -14.19 -20.76 24.48
C THR A 175 -13.00 -20.54 23.56
N ARG A 176 -13.24 -20.01 22.35
CA ARG A 176 -12.16 -19.59 21.44
C ARG A 176 -11.20 -18.60 22.12
N LEU A 177 -11.72 -17.74 23.00
CA LEU A 177 -10.93 -16.75 23.73
C LEU A 177 -10.00 -17.41 24.74
N ASP A 178 -10.46 -18.45 25.43
CA ASP A 178 -9.63 -19.23 26.37
C ASP A 178 -8.48 -19.91 25.62
N LEU A 179 -8.76 -20.51 24.47
CA LEU A 179 -7.72 -21.08 23.59
C LEU A 179 -6.75 -20.02 23.07
N GLN A 180 -7.23 -18.84 22.69
CA GLN A 180 -6.37 -17.75 22.23
C GLN A 180 -5.45 -17.26 23.35
N LYS A 181 -5.97 -17.06 24.56
CA LYS A 181 -5.16 -16.71 25.74
C LYS A 181 -4.12 -17.77 26.04
N PHE A 182 -4.48 -19.05 25.94
CA PHE A 182 -3.52 -20.13 26.10
C PHE A 182 -2.39 -20.01 25.09
N ILE A 183 -2.70 -19.84 23.80
CA ILE A 183 -1.70 -19.73 22.74
C ILE A 183 -0.78 -18.51 22.91
N ASP A 184 -1.34 -17.36 23.30
CA ASP A 184 -0.60 -16.10 23.38
C ASP A 184 0.17 -15.93 24.71
N GLU A 185 -0.40 -16.35 25.83
CA GLU A 185 0.14 -16.07 27.17
C GLU A 185 0.94 -17.24 27.77
N THR A 186 0.68 -18.49 27.36
CA THR A 186 1.42 -19.63 27.92
C THR A 186 2.71 -19.89 27.15
N PRO A 187 3.87 -19.89 27.83
CA PRO A 187 5.13 -20.15 27.16
C PRO A 187 5.25 -21.63 26.80
N SER A 188 5.80 -21.91 25.62
CA SER A 188 6.24 -23.25 25.24
C SER A 188 7.68 -23.55 25.66
N MET A 189 8.16 -22.92 26.75
CA MET A 189 9.49 -23.14 27.34
C MET A 189 9.43 -23.68 28.78
N THR A 190 10.38 -24.55 29.12
CA THR A 190 10.54 -25.10 30.47
C THR A 190 10.92 -24.01 31.47
N GLY A 191 10.44 -24.15 32.71
CA GLY A 191 10.66 -23.16 33.76
C GLY A 191 9.46 -22.25 34.05
N GLY A 192 8.29 -22.55 33.48
CA GLY A 192 6.97 -22.14 34.00
C GLY A 192 6.89 -20.71 34.48
N GLY A 193 7.18 -19.74 33.61
CA GLY A 193 7.12 -18.32 33.93
C GLY A 193 6.18 -17.60 32.98
N LYS A 194 5.38 -16.66 33.48
CA LYS A 194 4.73 -15.67 32.59
C LYS A 194 5.80 -15.06 31.69
N PHE A 195 5.50 -14.86 30.41
CA PHE A 195 6.42 -14.18 29.50
C PHE A 195 6.96 -12.92 30.17
N GLY A 196 8.25 -12.68 29.95
CA GLY A 196 8.86 -11.48 30.45
C GLY A 196 8.22 -10.23 29.89
N SER A 197 8.50 -9.07 30.48
CA SER A 197 7.95 -7.84 29.93
C SER A 197 8.41 -7.67 28.48
N ASP A 198 7.45 -7.64 27.56
CA ASP A 198 7.72 -7.47 26.14
C ASP A 198 8.48 -6.17 25.88
N VAL A 199 9.46 -6.24 24.99
CA VAL A 199 10.22 -5.08 24.52
C VAL A 199 9.49 -4.39 23.35
N LEU A 200 8.44 -5.01 22.82
CA LEU A 200 7.63 -4.47 21.74
C LEU A 200 6.96 -3.17 22.16
N ALA A 201 6.97 -2.19 21.27
CA ALA A 201 6.23 -0.95 21.48
C ALA A 201 4.71 -1.24 21.48
N PRO A 202 3.92 -0.44 22.21
CA PRO A 202 2.47 -0.62 22.21
C PRO A 202 1.88 -0.45 20.82
N ALA A 203 0.89 -1.29 20.48
CA ALA A 203 0.22 -1.23 19.19
C ALA A 203 -0.61 0.05 19.04
N LEU A 204 -0.64 0.60 17.83
CA LEU A 204 -1.41 1.80 17.51
C LEU A 204 -2.86 1.46 17.15
N PRO A 205 -3.83 2.30 17.51
CA PRO A 205 -5.20 2.18 17.04
C PRO A 205 -5.29 2.67 15.59
N LYS A 206 -6.49 2.59 15.00
CA LYS A 206 -6.75 3.22 13.71
C LYS A 206 -6.46 4.72 13.83
N VAL A 207 -5.39 5.17 13.18
CA VAL A 207 -4.92 6.55 13.29
C VAL A 207 -5.92 7.47 12.59
N PRO A 208 -6.51 8.46 13.29
CA PRO A 208 -7.55 9.32 12.71
C PRO A 208 -7.11 10.06 11.45
N SER A 209 -5.84 10.47 11.36
CA SER A 209 -5.32 11.18 10.19
C SER A 209 -5.20 10.29 8.94
N MET A 210 -4.99 8.98 9.11
CA MET A 210 -4.81 8.03 8.01
C MET A 210 -6.13 7.36 7.59
N GLN A 211 -7.19 7.55 8.38
CA GLN A 211 -8.48 6.93 8.13
C GLN A 211 -9.10 7.50 6.85
N GLY A 212 -9.41 6.60 5.90
CA GLY A 212 -9.99 6.97 4.61
C GLY A 212 -9.01 7.50 3.56
N MET A 213 -7.72 7.71 3.89
CA MET A 213 -6.70 8.08 2.91
C MET A 213 -6.36 6.94 1.95
N TYR A 214 -6.46 5.70 2.44
CA TYR A 214 -6.14 4.50 1.68
C TYR A 214 -7.42 3.89 1.12
N GLN A 215 -7.44 3.70 -0.20
CA GLN A 215 -8.43 2.87 -0.86
C GLN A 215 -7.79 1.51 -1.12
N ASN A 216 -8.34 0.47 -0.50
CA ASN A 216 -7.97 -0.88 -0.84
C ASN A 216 -8.40 -1.12 -2.29
N SER A 217 -7.49 -1.55 -3.17
CA SER A 217 -7.86 -2.08 -4.48
C SER A 217 -8.53 -3.44 -4.26
N THR A 218 -9.78 -3.43 -3.79
CA THR A 218 -10.54 -4.55 -3.19
C THR A 218 -10.82 -5.74 -4.13
N LEU A 219 -10.22 -5.79 -5.31
CA LEU A 219 -10.30 -6.91 -6.23
C LEU A 219 -8.89 -7.35 -6.60
N ILE A 220 -8.07 -7.70 -5.61
CA ILE A 220 -6.84 -8.45 -5.85
C ILE A 220 -7.27 -9.87 -6.25
N ASP A 221 -7.60 -10.03 -7.53
CA ASP A 221 -7.75 -11.36 -8.12
C ASP A 221 -6.40 -12.07 -7.96
N SER A 222 -6.39 -13.27 -7.37
CA SER A 222 -5.18 -14.07 -7.14
C SER A 222 -4.35 -14.26 -8.43
N ARG A 223 -4.99 -14.13 -9.60
CA ARG A 223 -4.34 -14.20 -10.92
C ARG A 223 -3.47 -12.98 -11.27
N ASP A 224 -3.66 -11.84 -10.64
CA ASP A 224 -2.82 -10.64 -10.79
C ASP A 224 -2.53 -10.01 -9.41
N PRO A 225 -1.66 -10.62 -8.59
CA PRO A 225 -1.33 -10.09 -7.27
C PRO A 225 -0.59 -8.75 -7.35
N THR A 226 0.00 -8.45 -8.52
CA THR A 226 0.78 -7.24 -8.79
C THR A 226 -0.06 -6.05 -9.29
N GLY A 227 -1.30 -6.28 -9.74
CA GLY A 227 -2.15 -5.25 -10.34
C GLY A 227 -1.62 -4.71 -11.67
N ILE A 228 -0.89 -5.51 -12.45
CA ILE A 228 -0.31 -5.09 -13.74
C ILE A 228 -1.41 -4.69 -14.72
N TYR A 229 -2.52 -5.43 -14.75
CA TYR A 229 -3.59 -5.26 -15.74
C TYR A 229 -4.64 -4.22 -15.35
N ASP A 230 -4.60 -3.64 -14.15
CA ASP A 230 -5.61 -2.70 -13.65
C ASP A 230 -5.79 -1.48 -14.56
N LYS A 231 -4.69 -0.95 -15.11
CA LYS A 231 -4.73 0.19 -16.03
C LYS A 231 -5.44 -0.17 -17.33
N VAL A 232 -5.16 -1.35 -17.87
CA VAL A 232 -5.76 -1.83 -19.12
C VAL A 232 -7.24 -2.12 -18.89
N ARG A 233 -7.58 -2.80 -17.80
CA ARG A 233 -8.96 -3.09 -17.37
C ARG A 233 -9.81 -1.82 -17.28
N LYS A 234 -9.27 -0.75 -16.67
CA LYS A 234 -9.96 0.55 -16.59
C LYS A 234 -10.16 1.22 -17.95
N GLN A 235 -9.25 1.02 -18.90
CA GLN A 235 -9.31 1.66 -20.22
C GLN A 235 -10.18 0.90 -21.22
N THR A 236 -10.15 -0.43 -21.18
CA THR A 236 -10.86 -1.27 -22.17
C THR A 236 -12.20 -1.79 -21.66
N GLY A 237 -12.43 -1.77 -20.34
CA GLY A 237 -13.62 -2.36 -19.72
C GLY A 237 -13.64 -3.89 -19.72
N MET A 238 -12.59 -4.56 -20.21
CA MET A 238 -12.50 -6.02 -20.26
C MET A 238 -12.30 -6.62 -18.86
N THR A 239 -12.83 -7.83 -18.65
CA THR A 239 -12.55 -8.57 -17.41
C THR A 239 -11.11 -9.12 -17.39
N LEU A 240 -10.55 -9.40 -16.21
CA LEU A 240 -9.20 -9.96 -16.12
C LEU A 240 -9.10 -11.34 -16.82
N LYS A 241 -10.16 -12.15 -16.71
CA LYS A 241 -10.27 -13.45 -17.37
C LYS A 241 -10.17 -13.31 -18.89
N GLU A 242 -10.88 -12.34 -19.48
CA GLU A 242 -10.79 -12.04 -20.91
C GLU A 242 -9.38 -11.63 -21.32
N ILE A 243 -8.76 -10.71 -20.57
CA ILE A 243 -7.40 -10.22 -20.86
C ILE A 243 -6.39 -11.37 -20.89
N LEU A 244 -6.45 -12.27 -19.90
CA LEU A 244 -5.55 -13.43 -19.82
C LEU A 244 -5.83 -14.48 -20.91
N SER A 245 -7.06 -14.55 -21.41
CA SER A 245 -7.42 -15.45 -22.52
C SER A 245 -6.90 -14.98 -23.89
N LEU A 246 -6.53 -13.70 -24.03
CA LEU A 246 -6.01 -13.15 -25.27
C LEU A 246 -4.68 -13.82 -25.65
N ARG A 247 -4.54 -14.17 -26.92
CA ARG A 247 -3.30 -14.70 -27.46
C ARG A 247 -2.29 -13.55 -27.58
N THR A 248 -1.39 -13.46 -26.61
CA THR A 248 -0.29 -12.49 -26.65
C THR A 248 1.02 -13.14 -27.05
N LYS A 249 1.79 -12.50 -27.94
CA LYS A 249 3.10 -13.01 -28.34
C LYS A 249 4.10 -11.88 -28.60
N LYS A 250 5.33 -12.06 -28.11
CA LYS A 250 6.46 -11.20 -28.42
C LYS A 250 6.95 -11.52 -29.85
N ILE A 251 6.98 -10.50 -30.71
CA ILE A 251 7.40 -10.63 -32.10
C ILE A 251 8.85 -10.16 -32.28
N VAL A 252 9.17 -8.98 -31.75
CA VAL A 252 10.51 -8.38 -31.88
C VAL A 252 11.03 -8.04 -30.49
N SER A 253 12.30 -8.36 -30.25
CA SER A 253 13.08 -7.86 -29.12
C SER A 253 14.37 -7.26 -29.66
N ARG A 254 14.75 -6.08 -29.15
CA ARG A 254 16.01 -5.40 -29.46
C ARG A 254 16.60 -4.83 -28.19
N ARG A 255 17.93 -4.90 -28.07
CA ARG A 255 18.67 -4.05 -27.13
C ARG A 255 19.09 -2.80 -27.88
N VAL A 256 18.55 -1.65 -27.50
CA VAL A 256 18.86 -0.34 -28.08
C VAL A 256 19.72 0.45 -27.10
N VAL A 257 20.60 1.31 -27.60
CA VAL A 257 21.55 2.06 -26.78
C VAL A 257 21.46 3.53 -27.15
N ASN A 258 21.40 4.40 -26.14
CA ASN A 258 21.53 5.83 -26.30
C ASN A 258 22.85 6.30 -25.66
N MET A 259 23.60 7.16 -26.33
CA MET A 259 24.81 7.77 -25.76
C MET A 259 24.41 9.02 -24.97
N THR A 260 24.70 9.01 -23.67
CA THR A 260 24.44 10.14 -22.77
C THR A 260 25.76 10.68 -22.23
N ARG A 261 25.71 11.82 -21.50
CA ARG A 261 26.89 12.35 -20.80
C ARG A 261 27.51 11.36 -19.82
N LEU A 262 26.68 10.49 -19.20
CA LEU A 262 27.12 9.44 -18.28
C LEU A 262 27.60 8.17 -19.00
N GLY A 263 27.58 8.16 -20.33
CA GLY A 263 27.97 7.02 -21.17
C GLY A 263 26.79 6.36 -21.88
N ARG A 264 27.00 5.12 -22.33
CA ARG A 264 26.03 4.33 -23.10
C ARG A 264 24.94 3.76 -22.19
N VAL A 265 23.74 4.30 -22.28
CA VAL A 265 22.55 3.80 -21.57
C VAL A 265 21.80 2.82 -22.47
N MET A 266 21.72 1.56 -22.04
CA MET A 266 20.98 0.53 -22.76
C MET A 266 19.51 0.49 -22.34
N SER A 267 18.64 0.06 -23.26
CA SER A 267 17.24 -0.23 -22.99
C SER A 267 16.78 -1.39 -23.86
N TYR A 268 15.79 -2.13 -23.41
CA TYR A 268 15.14 -3.17 -24.19
C TYR A 268 13.89 -2.61 -24.86
N TYR A 269 13.84 -2.74 -26.17
CA TYR A 269 12.67 -2.47 -26.98
C TYR A 269 11.98 -3.79 -27.34
N THR A 270 10.68 -3.88 -27.10
CA THR A 270 9.86 -5.04 -27.41
C THR A 270 8.67 -4.63 -28.26
N LEU A 271 8.34 -5.44 -29.27
CA LEU A 271 7.09 -5.36 -30.03
C LEU A 271 6.30 -6.65 -29.81
N SER A 272 5.08 -6.53 -29.34
CA SER A 272 4.17 -7.64 -29.05
C SER A 272 2.87 -7.47 -29.82
N ILE A 273 2.21 -8.61 -30.04
CA ILE A 273 0.83 -8.68 -30.51
C ILE A 273 -0.09 -9.18 -29.41
N ALA A 274 -1.35 -8.77 -29.49
CA ALA A 274 -2.47 -9.32 -28.76
C ALA A 274 -3.62 -9.55 -29.74
N GLY A 275 -4.30 -10.70 -29.65
CA GLY A 275 -5.49 -10.97 -30.46
C GLY A 275 -6.40 -12.00 -29.82
N ASN A 276 -7.67 -11.96 -30.17
CA ASN A 276 -8.71 -12.84 -29.63
C ASN A 276 -8.97 -14.08 -30.49
N GLY A 277 -8.28 -14.23 -31.62
CA GLY A 277 -8.53 -15.30 -32.60
C GLY A 277 -9.84 -15.18 -33.36
N LYS A 278 -10.62 -14.11 -33.13
CA LYS A 278 -11.95 -13.85 -33.70
C LYS A 278 -11.98 -12.48 -34.37
N GLY A 279 -10.97 -12.18 -35.18
CA GLY A 279 -10.89 -10.95 -35.97
C GLY A 279 -10.38 -9.72 -35.23
N MET A 280 -10.02 -9.75 -33.94
CA MET A 280 -9.37 -8.62 -33.27
C MET A 280 -7.87 -8.82 -33.18
N LEU A 281 -7.10 -7.79 -33.56
CA LEU A 281 -5.65 -7.78 -33.44
C LEU A 281 -5.16 -6.39 -33.02
N GLY A 282 -4.20 -6.37 -32.11
CA GLY A 282 -3.47 -5.18 -31.71
C GLY A 282 -1.97 -5.43 -31.73
N ILE A 283 -1.21 -4.39 -32.06
CA ILE A 283 0.24 -4.34 -31.90
C ILE A 283 0.59 -3.31 -30.84
N GLY A 284 1.62 -3.59 -30.05
CA GLY A 284 2.08 -2.72 -28.98
C GLY A 284 3.59 -2.72 -28.89
N GLU A 285 4.14 -1.56 -28.56
CA GLU A 285 5.57 -1.34 -28.36
C GLU A 285 5.82 -1.02 -26.90
N GLY A 286 6.93 -1.51 -26.36
CA GLY A 286 7.40 -1.20 -25.02
C GLY A 286 8.89 -0.93 -25.02
N LYS A 287 9.34 -0.02 -24.18
CA LYS A 287 10.75 0.30 -23.98
C LYS A 287 11.03 0.56 -22.51
N ALA A 288 11.89 -0.25 -21.92
CA ALA A 288 12.28 -0.11 -20.52
C ALA A 288 13.76 -0.48 -20.33
N ALA A 289 14.30 -0.19 -19.13
CA ALA A 289 15.64 -0.62 -18.74
C ALA A 289 15.73 -2.15 -18.66
N GLU A 290 14.68 -2.79 -18.14
CA GLU A 290 14.56 -4.24 -18.01
C GLU A 290 13.69 -4.85 -19.12
N MET A 291 14.02 -6.09 -19.52
CA MET A 291 13.29 -6.78 -20.58
C MET A 291 11.86 -7.15 -20.17
N VAL A 292 11.64 -7.55 -18.91
CA VAL A 292 10.33 -7.98 -18.41
C VAL A 292 9.34 -6.82 -18.42
N ASP A 293 9.78 -5.64 -17.98
CA ASP A 293 8.98 -4.42 -17.98
C ASP A 293 8.65 -3.96 -19.41
N SER A 294 9.64 -4.00 -20.31
CA SER A 294 9.45 -3.70 -21.73
C SER A 294 8.40 -4.62 -22.36
N LEU A 295 8.43 -5.91 -22.02
CA LEU A 295 7.46 -6.89 -22.49
C LEU A 295 6.06 -6.64 -21.90
N SER A 296 5.95 -6.31 -20.61
CA SER A 296 4.68 -5.97 -19.96
C SER A 296 4.06 -4.73 -20.59
N GLN A 297 4.82 -3.65 -20.74
CA GLN A 297 4.39 -2.42 -21.43
C GLN A 297 3.91 -2.69 -22.86
N SER A 298 4.69 -3.48 -23.61
CA SER A 298 4.37 -3.87 -24.99
C SER A 298 3.06 -4.68 -25.07
N ARG A 299 2.84 -5.62 -24.15
CA ARG A 299 1.59 -6.40 -24.06
C ARG A 299 0.39 -5.51 -23.73
N MET A 300 0.51 -4.65 -22.72
CA MET A 300 -0.56 -3.73 -22.32
C MET A 300 -0.94 -2.78 -23.46
N ALA A 301 0.05 -2.23 -24.17
CA ALA A 301 -0.17 -1.39 -25.34
C ALA A 301 -0.85 -2.17 -26.48
N ALA A 302 -0.47 -3.43 -26.71
CA ALA A 302 -1.08 -4.26 -27.75
C ALA A 302 -2.55 -4.56 -27.46
N ILE A 303 -2.89 -4.86 -26.20
CA ILE A 303 -4.27 -5.13 -25.76
C ILE A 303 -5.13 -3.86 -25.91
N LYS A 304 -4.59 -2.71 -25.51
CA LYS A 304 -5.27 -1.41 -25.67
C LYS A 304 -5.55 -1.08 -27.15
N ASN A 305 -4.62 -1.42 -28.03
CA ASN A 305 -4.68 -1.08 -29.46
C ASN A 305 -5.34 -2.17 -30.32
N MET A 306 -6.10 -3.10 -29.73
CA MET A 306 -6.82 -4.10 -30.51
C MET A 306 -7.89 -3.44 -31.39
N LYS A 307 -7.88 -3.77 -32.68
CA LYS A 307 -8.85 -3.29 -33.67
C LYS A 307 -9.44 -4.47 -34.43
N PRO A 308 -10.68 -4.34 -34.92
CA PRO A 308 -11.31 -5.36 -35.76
C PRO A 308 -10.64 -5.38 -37.14
N ILE A 309 -10.29 -6.58 -37.58
CA ILE A 309 -9.78 -6.89 -38.92
C ILE A 309 -10.91 -7.55 -39.69
N PRO A 310 -11.30 -7.00 -40.86
CA PRO A 310 -12.28 -7.65 -41.73
C PRO A 310 -11.67 -8.95 -42.27
N ARG A 311 -12.47 -10.03 -42.27
CA ARG A 311 -12.08 -11.36 -42.76
C ARG A 311 -13.19 -11.91 -43.65
N TYR A 312 -12.80 -12.48 -44.79
CA TYR A 312 -13.70 -13.21 -45.67
C TYR A 312 -13.90 -14.63 -45.16
N GLU A 313 -15.16 -15.05 -45.00
CA GLU A 313 -15.58 -16.35 -44.43
C GLU A 313 -14.89 -16.66 -43.09
N ASP A 314 -14.61 -15.64 -42.27
CA ASP A 314 -13.87 -15.75 -41.02
C ASP A 314 -12.51 -16.50 -41.11
N ARG A 315 -11.92 -16.58 -42.31
CA ARG A 315 -10.72 -17.41 -42.54
C ARG A 315 -9.59 -16.68 -43.26
N THR A 316 -9.87 -15.82 -44.23
CA THR A 316 -8.87 -15.14 -45.08
C THR A 316 -9.17 -13.65 -45.21
N ILE A 317 -8.32 -12.92 -45.92
CA ILE A 317 -8.48 -11.48 -46.18
C ILE A 317 -9.34 -11.23 -47.43
N PHE A 318 -9.89 -10.03 -47.55
CA PHE A 318 -10.59 -9.58 -48.74
C PHE A 318 -9.61 -9.12 -49.83
N GLY A 319 -9.54 -9.89 -50.91
CA GLY A 319 -8.67 -9.61 -52.05
C GLY A 319 -7.18 -9.64 -51.70
N ASP A 320 -6.38 -9.10 -52.61
CA ASP A 320 -4.93 -8.98 -52.42
C ASP A 320 -4.59 -7.56 -51.98
N VAL A 321 -3.78 -7.44 -50.94
CA VAL A 321 -3.45 -6.16 -50.30
C VAL A 321 -1.94 -5.99 -50.22
N GLU A 322 -1.47 -4.80 -50.59
CA GLU A 322 -0.08 -4.39 -50.43
C GLU A 322 0.00 -3.18 -49.49
N ALA A 323 0.96 -3.20 -48.56
CA ALA A 323 1.30 -2.05 -47.75
C ALA A 323 2.81 -1.85 -47.65
N LYS A 324 3.22 -0.58 -47.53
CA LYS A 324 4.62 -0.16 -47.45
C LYS A 324 4.86 0.65 -46.19
N VAL A 325 5.85 0.22 -45.39
CA VAL A 325 6.37 0.99 -44.24
C VAL A 325 7.87 1.16 -44.41
N SER A 326 8.28 2.40 -44.65
CA SER A 326 9.65 2.75 -45.04
C SER A 326 10.10 1.93 -46.27
N ALA A 327 11.23 1.21 -46.19
CA ALA A 327 11.72 0.34 -47.27
C ALA A 327 11.06 -1.05 -47.31
N VAL A 328 10.21 -1.40 -46.34
CA VAL A 328 9.55 -2.71 -46.28
C VAL A 328 8.23 -2.65 -47.06
N ARG A 329 8.05 -3.56 -48.03
CA ARG A 329 6.79 -3.79 -48.72
C ARG A 329 6.28 -5.18 -48.36
N VAL A 330 5.01 -5.29 -48.02
CA VAL A 330 4.35 -6.56 -47.67
C VAL A 330 3.17 -6.73 -48.62
N GLN A 331 3.13 -7.86 -49.30
CA GLN A 331 2.03 -8.29 -50.14
C GLN A 331 1.33 -9.46 -49.44
N LEU A 332 0.05 -9.29 -49.13
CA LEU A 332 -0.83 -10.30 -48.59
C LEU A 332 -1.79 -10.72 -49.69
N MET A 333 -1.90 -12.02 -49.93
CA MET A 333 -2.76 -12.59 -50.96
C MET A 333 -3.82 -13.48 -50.31
N SER A 334 -5.06 -13.26 -50.70
CA SER A 334 -6.18 -14.13 -50.30
C SER A 334 -6.01 -15.52 -50.91
N ARG A 335 -6.40 -16.57 -50.18
CA ARG A 335 -6.21 -17.96 -50.62
C ARG A 335 -7.47 -18.81 -50.37
N PRO A 336 -7.68 -19.87 -51.16
CA PRO A 336 -8.81 -20.80 -50.98
C PRO A 336 -8.72 -21.53 -49.63
N PRO A 337 -9.83 -22.12 -49.14
CA PRO A 337 -9.85 -22.84 -47.89
C PRO A 337 -8.91 -24.05 -47.92
N GLY A 338 -8.26 -24.34 -46.80
CA GLY A 338 -7.34 -25.49 -46.67
C GLY A 338 -5.93 -25.24 -47.21
N PHE A 339 -5.63 -24.01 -47.63
CA PHE A 339 -4.28 -23.63 -48.07
C PHE A 339 -3.29 -23.50 -46.91
N GLY A 340 -3.79 -23.05 -45.75
CA GLY A 340 -3.04 -22.76 -44.54
C GLY A 340 -2.27 -21.43 -44.57
N LEU A 341 -1.45 -21.21 -43.54
CA LEU A 341 -0.64 -19.99 -43.39
C LEU A 341 0.74 -20.16 -44.03
N ARG A 342 0.88 -19.81 -45.32
CA ARG A 342 2.17 -19.84 -46.03
C ARG A 342 2.79 -18.45 -46.09
N CYS A 343 3.37 -18.04 -44.98
CA CYS A 343 3.90 -16.69 -44.79
C CYS A 343 5.14 -16.68 -43.89
N GLN A 344 5.82 -15.53 -43.82
CA GLN A 344 6.93 -15.33 -42.89
C GLN A 344 6.44 -15.48 -41.43
N TYR A 345 7.27 -16.02 -40.54
CA TYR A 345 6.91 -16.31 -39.14
C TYR A 345 6.28 -15.14 -38.36
N LEU A 346 6.66 -13.90 -38.65
CA LEU A 346 6.07 -12.70 -38.03
C LEU A 346 4.59 -12.55 -38.41
N ILE A 347 4.31 -12.73 -39.71
CA ILE A 347 2.98 -12.65 -40.32
C ILE A 347 2.14 -13.84 -39.84
N PHE A 348 2.75 -15.02 -39.76
CA PHE A 348 2.11 -16.23 -39.26
C PHE A 348 1.53 -16.04 -37.86
N GLU A 349 2.31 -15.48 -36.93
CA GLU A 349 1.82 -15.24 -35.56
C GLU A 349 0.73 -14.17 -35.50
N MET A 350 0.81 -13.14 -36.34
CA MET A 350 -0.21 -12.11 -36.46
C MET A 350 -1.52 -12.67 -37.01
N CYS A 351 -1.46 -13.44 -38.10
CA CYS A 351 -2.61 -14.12 -38.69
C CYS A 351 -3.27 -15.06 -37.68
N ARG A 352 -2.47 -15.87 -36.97
CA ARG A 352 -2.99 -16.79 -35.96
C ARG A 352 -3.63 -16.07 -34.76
N ALA A 353 -3.11 -14.91 -34.35
CA ALA A 353 -3.72 -14.10 -33.29
C ALA A 353 -4.99 -13.36 -33.77
N ALA A 354 -5.05 -12.98 -35.05
CA ALA A 354 -6.24 -12.38 -35.65
C ALA A 354 -7.33 -13.41 -36.00
N GLY A 355 -7.01 -14.71 -36.06
CA GLY A 355 -7.94 -15.75 -36.51
C GLY A 355 -7.98 -15.96 -38.02
N ILE A 356 -6.92 -15.57 -38.75
CA ILE A 356 -6.75 -15.88 -40.16
C ILE A 356 -6.11 -17.28 -40.27
N THR A 357 -6.68 -18.15 -41.09
CA THR A 357 -6.23 -19.53 -41.31
C THR A 357 -5.54 -19.71 -42.66
N ASP A 358 -6.02 -19.04 -43.71
CA ASP A 358 -5.53 -19.21 -45.07
C ASP A 358 -4.99 -17.88 -45.59
N ILE A 359 -3.69 -17.82 -45.87
CA ILE A 359 -3.07 -16.64 -46.47
C ILE A 359 -1.73 -17.01 -47.12
N ALA A 360 -1.40 -16.34 -48.23
CA ALA A 360 -0.02 -16.30 -48.73
C ALA A 360 0.53 -14.90 -48.52
N ALA A 361 1.78 -14.79 -48.04
CA ALA A 361 2.41 -13.47 -47.87
C ALA A 361 3.83 -13.46 -48.41
N ARG A 362 4.19 -12.36 -49.08
CA ARG A 362 5.53 -12.10 -49.59
C ARG A 362 6.04 -10.74 -49.12
N VAL A 363 7.32 -10.70 -48.76
CA VAL A 363 8.05 -9.47 -48.41
C VAL A 363 9.19 -9.30 -49.42
N PRO A 364 8.91 -8.73 -50.61
CA PRO A 364 9.86 -8.73 -51.72
C PRO A 364 11.07 -7.82 -51.49
N TRP A 365 10.92 -6.76 -50.70
CA TRP A 365 11.96 -5.73 -50.50
C TRP A 365 12.73 -5.94 -49.17
N ALA A 366 12.94 -4.88 -48.38
CA ALA A 366 13.57 -5.00 -47.08
C ALA A 366 12.73 -5.84 -46.11
N ARG A 367 13.38 -6.60 -45.22
CA ARG A 367 12.75 -7.53 -44.26
C ARG A 367 13.00 -7.15 -42.79
N ASN A 368 12.95 -5.85 -42.49
CA ASN A 368 13.13 -5.36 -41.12
C ASN A 368 11.93 -5.79 -40.25
N LYS A 369 12.18 -6.67 -39.27
CA LYS A 369 11.13 -7.31 -38.45
C LYS A 369 10.07 -6.36 -37.89
N MET A 370 10.49 -5.20 -37.38
CA MET A 370 9.59 -4.19 -36.80
C MET A 370 8.68 -3.60 -37.87
N ASN A 371 9.27 -3.16 -38.99
CA ASN A 371 8.51 -2.55 -40.08
C ASN A 371 7.68 -3.57 -40.85
N THR A 372 8.12 -4.83 -40.92
CA THR A 372 7.32 -5.94 -41.46
C THR A 372 6.05 -6.12 -40.65
N ALA A 373 6.14 -6.17 -39.32
CA ALA A 373 4.95 -6.28 -38.45
C ALA A 373 4.03 -5.04 -38.52
N LYS A 374 4.59 -3.84 -38.69
CA LYS A 374 3.78 -2.62 -38.90
C LYS A 374 3.09 -2.62 -40.26
N ALA A 375 3.82 -2.97 -41.32
CA ALA A 375 3.30 -3.03 -42.68
C ALA A 375 2.22 -4.11 -42.82
N THR A 376 2.39 -5.28 -42.19
CA THR A 376 1.35 -6.32 -42.17
C THR A 376 0.12 -5.87 -41.42
N TYR A 377 0.28 -5.23 -40.25
CA TYR A 377 -0.84 -4.66 -39.51
C TYR A 377 -1.60 -3.63 -40.34
N GLN A 378 -0.87 -2.73 -41.01
CA GLN A 378 -1.45 -1.73 -41.90
C GLN A 378 -2.18 -2.37 -43.10
N ALA A 379 -1.59 -3.38 -43.74
CA ALA A 379 -2.22 -4.13 -44.83
C ALA A 379 -3.52 -4.80 -44.40
N LEU A 380 -3.55 -5.42 -43.22
CA LEU A 380 -4.76 -6.04 -42.69
C LEU A 380 -5.87 -5.03 -42.38
N MET A 381 -5.51 -3.78 -42.06
CA MET A 381 -6.46 -2.69 -41.81
C MET A 381 -6.90 -1.97 -43.08
N SER A 382 -6.12 -2.00 -44.16
CA SER A 382 -6.39 -1.32 -45.43
C SER A 382 -7.11 -2.21 -46.45
N GLN A 383 -7.81 -3.26 -46.00
CA GLN A 383 -8.58 -4.14 -46.87
C GLN A 383 -9.78 -3.40 -47.47
N ARG A 384 -10.11 -3.69 -48.73
CA ARG A 384 -11.32 -3.16 -49.38
C ARG A 384 -12.47 -4.12 -49.13
N ILE A 385 -13.41 -3.70 -48.28
CA ILE A 385 -14.59 -4.51 -47.96
C ILE A 385 -15.54 -4.48 -49.18
N PRO A 386 -15.99 -5.63 -49.70
CA PRO A 386 -16.84 -5.69 -50.90
C PRO A 386 -18.13 -4.88 -50.75
N ASP A 387 -18.70 -4.84 -49.55
CA ASP A 387 -19.92 -4.07 -49.25
C ASP A 387 -19.71 -2.56 -49.30
N GLU A 388 -18.53 -2.07 -48.91
CA GLU A 388 -18.17 -0.66 -49.03
C GLU A 388 -17.92 -0.29 -50.50
N VAL A 389 -17.27 -1.18 -51.25
CA VAL A 389 -17.04 -1.00 -52.69
C VAL A 389 -18.36 -1.00 -53.46
N ALA A 390 -19.28 -1.92 -53.15
CA ALA A 390 -20.60 -1.99 -53.77
C ALA A 390 -21.40 -0.71 -53.55
N ARG A 391 -21.39 -0.19 -52.31
CA ARG A 391 -22.01 1.10 -51.97
C ARG A 391 -21.39 2.27 -52.74
N GLY A 392 -20.07 2.32 -52.87
CA GLY A 392 -19.38 3.37 -53.61
C GLY A 392 -19.64 3.33 -55.12
N LEU A 393 -19.80 2.15 -55.70
CA LEU A 393 -20.04 1.96 -57.14
C LEU A 393 -21.53 1.96 -57.53
N GLY A 394 -22.45 1.83 -56.57
CA GLY A 394 -23.88 1.63 -56.83
C GLY A 394 -24.20 0.30 -57.53
N LYS A 395 -23.27 -0.67 -57.50
CA LYS A 395 -23.39 -1.97 -58.17
C LYS A 395 -23.30 -3.09 -57.14
N LYS A 396 -24.13 -4.12 -57.31
CA LYS A 396 -24.08 -5.31 -56.46
C LYS A 396 -22.81 -6.10 -56.76
N LEU A 397 -21.93 -6.25 -55.75
CA LEU A 397 -20.73 -7.08 -55.86
C LEU A 397 -21.08 -8.49 -55.35
N VAL A 398 -21.30 -9.41 -56.29
CA VAL A 398 -21.77 -10.77 -55.97
C VAL A 398 -20.57 -11.69 -55.76
N ASP A 399 -20.52 -12.35 -54.60
CA ASP A 399 -19.61 -13.45 -54.35
C ASP A 399 -20.11 -14.73 -55.02
N VAL A 400 -19.47 -15.10 -56.13
CA VAL A 400 -19.83 -16.28 -56.95
C VAL A 400 -19.80 -17.56 -56.12
N ARG A 401 -18.84 -17.69 -55.19
CA ARG A 401 -18.69 -18.91 -54.39
C ARG A 401 -19.85 -19.08 -53.42
N LYS A 402 -20.24 -18.01 -52.73
CA LYS A 402 -21.38 -18.02 -51.80
C LYS A 402 -22.70 -18.34 -52.51
N VAL A 403 -22.90 -17.81 -53.73
CA VAL A 403 -24.09 -18.11 -54.55
C VAL A 403 -24.11 -19.58 -54.97
N TYR A 404 -22.97 -20.10 -55.43
CA TYR A 404 -22.88 -21.49 -55.92
C TYR A 404 -23.24 -22.52 -54.84
N TYR A 405 -22.84 -22.29 -53.60
CA TYR A 405 -23.12 -23.20 -52.49
C TYR A 405 -24.38 -22.87 -51.67
N GLY A 406 -25.14 -21.84 -52.07
CA GLY A 406 -26.40 -21.46 -51.41
C GLY A 406 -26.25 -20.93 -49.98
N GLY A 407 -25.06 -20.47 -49.57
CA GLY A 407 -24.79 -20.00 -48.21
C GLY A 407 -23.31 -19.91 -47.87
N GLU A 408 -23.00 -19.47 -46.65
CA GLU A 408 -21.64 -19.59 -46.10
C GLU A 408 -21.36 -21.06 -45.77
N GLN A 409 -20.37 -21.65 -46.43
CA GLN A 409 -19.91 -22.99 -46.08
C GLN A 409 -19.28 -22.95 -44.69
N GLN A 410 -19.94 -23.55 -43.69
CA GLN A 410 -19.24 -23.96 -42.48
C GLN A 410 -18.25 -25.07 -42.88
N LEU A 411 -16.97 -24.73 -42.93
CA LEU A 411 -15.93 -25.72 -43.22
C LEU A 411 -15.96 -26.79 -42.12
N PRO A 412 -15.89 -28.09 -42.47
CA PRO A 412 -15.81 -29.14 -41.46
C PRO A 412 -14.55 -28.93 -40.63
N MET A 413 -14.70 -28.92 -39.31
CA MET A 413 -13.59 -28.87 -38.38
C MET A 413 -12.68 -30.09 -38.64
N SER A 414 -11.36 -29.94 -38.51
CA SER A 414 -10.49 -31.12 -38.62
C SER A 414 -10.92 -32.15 -37.54
N ARG A 415 -10.93 -33.46 -37.85
CA ARG A 415 -11.33 -34.51 -36.87
C ARG A 415 -10.68 -34.35 -35.49
N ARG A 416 -9.42 -33.91 -35.43
CA ARG A 416 -8.72 -33.61 -34.15
C ARG A 416 -9.33 -32.44 -33.37
N ALA A 417 -9.80 -31.41 -34.08
CA ALA A 417 -10.46 -30.27 -33.47
C ALA A 417 -11.90 -30.61 -33.06
N GLU A 418 -12.60 -31.46 -33.82
CA GLU A 418 -13.89 -32.03 -33.41
C GLU A 418 -13.74 -32.88 -32.15
N GLU A 419 -12.74 -33.77 -32.10
CA GLU A 419 -12.41 -34.57 -30.91
C GLU A 419 -12.00 -33.70 -29.71
N GLU A 420 -11.30 -32.57 -29.92
CA GLU A 420 -10.95 -31.63 -28.86
C GLU A 420 -12.16 -30.86 -28.33
N VAL A 421 -13.04 -30.39 -29.21
CA VAL A 421 -14.29 -29.73 -28.83
C VAL A 421 -15.17 -30.72 -28.06
N GLU A 422 -15.33 -31.95 -28.56
CA GLU A 422 -16.11 -33.00 -27.90
C GLU A 422 -15.50 -33.38 -26.53
N ARG A 423 -14.15 -33.38 -26.39
CA ARG A 423 -13.48 -33.54 -25.09
C ARG A 423 -13.74 -32.37 -24.15
N ILE A 424 -13.75 -31.14 -24.65
CA ILE A 424 -14.02 -29.93 -23.86
C ILE A 424 -15.48 -29.91 -23.40
N GLU A 425 -16.42 -30.24 -24.29
CA GLU A 425 -17.84 -30.35 -23.99
C GLU A 425 -18.11 -31.46 -22.97
N LYS A 426 -17.50 -32.65 -23.14
CA LYS A 426 -17.56 -33.73 -22.14
C LYS A 426 -16.95 -33.34 -20.79
N LYS A 427 -15.91 -32.50 -20.78
CA LYS A 427 -15.33 -31.94 -19.54
C LYS A 427 -16.26 -30.93 -18.88
N LEU A 428 -16.84 -30.02 -19.66
CA LEU A 428 -17.78 -29.01 -19.18
C LEU A 428 -19.07 -29.64 -18.62
N ALA A 429 -19.60 -30.65 -19.31
CA ALA A 429 -20.75 -31.45 -18.86
C ALA A 429 -20.47 -32.20 -17.55
N LYS A 430 -19.25 -32.73 -17.37
CA LYS A 430 -18.82 -33.37 -16.11
C LYS A 430 -18.62 -32.39 -14.95
N THR A 431 -18.33 -31.11 -15.24
CA THR A 431 -18.17 -30.08 -14.21
C THR A 431 -19.49 -29.43 -13.77
N GLY A 432 -20.61 -29.73 -14.42
CA GLY A 432 -21.94 -29.25 -14.00
C GLY A 432 -22.17 -27.74 -14.12
N ILE A 433 -21.44 -27.05 -15.01
CA ILE A 433 -21.52 -25.58 -15.20
C ILE A 433 -22.31 -25.23 -16.49
N ALA A 434 -23.10 -26.17 -17.03
CA ALA A 434 -23.97 -25.89 -18.16
C ALA A 434 -25.33 -25.41 -17.65
N ASP A 435 -25.44 -24.09 -17.42
CA ASP A 435 -26.65 -23.24 -17.58
C ASP A 435 -26.59 -22.02 -16.64
N VAL A 436 -25.88 -20.97 -17.08
CA VAL A 436 -26.16 -19.54 -16.86
C VAL A 436 -25.71 -18.75 -18.09
#